data_AF-A0A732GPX2-F1
#
_entry.id   AF-A0A732GPX2-F1
#
_cell.length_a   1.000
_cell.length_b   1.000
_cell.length_c   1.000
_cell.angle_alpha   90.00
_cell.angle_beta   90.00
_cell.angle_gamma   90.00
#
_symmetry.space_group_name_H-M   'P 1'
#
loop_
_entity.id
_entity.type
_entity.pdbx_description
1 polymer ?
#
loop_
_entity_poly.entity_id
_entity_poly.type
_entity_poly.pdbx_seq_one_letter_code
_entity_poly.pdbx_strand_id
1 'polypeptide(L)'
;MSGLTGDWLNETRNILINNQLRGLIMLPSINYMTLIFALQAVREGNIKYCNTIGLTLDEMREINKLSLDELFFISKTSLMFIDVSINHERLKNILIRSRQELQYQQQINRAVRLGASHEMLYTYFGLNT
;
A
#
# COMPACT_ATOMS: atom_id res chain seq x y z
N MET A 1 -46.25 1.30 18.17
CA MET A 1 -45.37 0.36 17.44
C MET A 1 -45.15 0.89 16.03
N SER A 2 -44.13 1.70 15.80
CA SER A 2 -43.60 2.01 14.45
C SER A 2 -42.50 3.06 14.58
N GLY A 3 -41.24 2.69 14.42
CA GLY A 3 -40.16 3.69 14.47
C GLY A 3 -38.74 3.16 14.37
N LEU A 4 -38.50 1.96 13.85
CA LEU A 4 -37.13 1.38 13.83
C LEU A 4 -36.69 0.80 12.47
N THR A 5 -37.42 1.03 11.38
CA THR A 5 -37.10 0.44 10.07
C THR A 5 -36.56 1.43 9.02
N GLY A 6 -36.59 2.75 9.28
CA GLY A 6 -36.18 3.77 8.31
C GLY A 6 -34.70 4.18 8.36
N ASP A 7 -34.06 4.10 9.53
CA ASP A 7 -32.73 4.70 9.74
C ASP A 7 -31.58 3.84 9.23
N TRP A 8 -31.71 2.50 9.28
CA TRP A 8 -30.64 1.60 8.83
C TRP A 8 -30.34 1.70 7.34
N LEU A 9 -31.36 1.91 6.50
CA LEU A 9 -31.18 2.08 5.06
C LEU A 9 -30.49 3.41 4.73
N ASN A 10 -30.78 4.48 5.49
CA ASN A 10 -30.12 5.77 5.31
C ASN A 10 -28.68 5.76 5.85
N GLU A 11 -28.45 5.11 6.99
CA GLU A 11 -27.12 4.93 7.59
C GLU A 11 -26.21 4.11 6.66
N THR A 12 -26.68 2.96 6.16
CA THR A 12 -25.92 2.12 5.23
C THR A 12 -25.65 2.82 3.90
N ARG A 13 -26.63 3.57 3.37
CA ARG A 13 -26.45 4.36 2.14
C ARG A 13 -25.46 5.51 2.34
N ASN A 14 -25.49 6.18 3.50
CA ASN A 14 -24.51 7.21 3.85
C ASN A 14 -23.10 6.65 4.05
N ILE A 15 -22.95 5.47 4.65
CA ILE A 15 -21.66 4.79 4.79
C ILE A 15 -21.11 4.39 3.43
N LEU A 16 -21.94 3.85 2.54
CA LEU A 16 -21.54 3.48 1.17
C LEU A 16 -21.12 4.71 0.36
N ILE A 17 -21.92 5.78 0.39
CA ILE A 17 -21.60 7.05 -0.28
C ILE A 17 -20.32 7.66 0.29
N ASN A 18 -20.16 7.71 1.62
CA ASN A 18 -18.97 8.25 2.26
C ASN A 18 -17.71 7.42 1.97
N ASN A 19 -17.82 6.09 1.92
CA ASN A 19 -16.69 5.23 1.54
C ASN A 19 -16.33 5.39 0.05
N GLN A 20 -17.32 5.57 -0.82
CA GLN A 20 -17.11 5.82 -2.25
C GLN A 20 -16.52 7.21 -2.51
N LEU A 21 -16.96 8.23 -1.77
CA LEU A 21 -16.40 9.59 -1.76
C LEU A 21 -14.99 9.63 -1.15
N ARG A 22 -14.70 8.84 -0.11
CA ARG A 22 -13.34 8.66 0.42
C ARG A 22 -12.41 8.01 -0.61
N GLY A 23 -12.94 7.07 -1.39
CA GLY A 23 -12.28 6.52 -2.58
C GLY A 23 -11.92 7.64 -3.56
N LEU A 24 -12.90 8.48 -3.93
CA LEU A 24 -12.76 9.63 -4.84
C LEU A 24 -11.73 10.67 -4.38
N ILE A 25 -11.60 10.94 -3.08
CA ILE A 25 -10.60 11.88 -2.52
C ILE A 25 -9.17 11.31 -2.59
N MET A 26 -9.00 9.98 -2.50
CA MET A 26 -7.72 9.31 -2.66
C MET A 26 -7.28 9.17 -4.13
N LEU A 27 -8.19 9.25 -5.10
CA LEU A 27 -7.89 8.97 -6.53
C LEU A 27 -6.79 9.87 -7.11
N PRO A 28 -6.78 11.20 -6.88
CA PRO A 28 -5.71 12.04 -7.42
C PRO A 28 -4.34 11.64 -6.86
N SER A 29 -4.29 11.21 -5.60
CA SER A 29 -3.03 10.75 -4.98
C SER A 29 -2.56 9.41 -5.57
N ILE A 30 -3.46 8.48 -5.86
CA ILE A 30 -3.11 7.18 -6.46
C ILE A 30 -2.68 7.34 -7.91
N ASN A 31 -3.41 8.14 -8.69
CA ASN A 31 -3.05 8.46 -10.07
C ASN A 31 -1.70 9.16 -10.14
N TYR A 32 -1.48 10.17 -9.28
CA TYR A 32 -0.19 10.86 -9.19
C TYR A 32 0.95 9.91 -8.83
N MET A 33 0.82 9.14 -7.74
CA MET A 33 1.89 8.25 -7.27
C MET A 33 2.22 7.20 -8.32
N THR A 34 1.23 6.56 -8.93
CA THR A 34 1.48 5.54 -9.94
C THR A 34 2.10 6.13 -11.20
N LEU A 35 1.67 7.32 -11.63
CA LEU A 35 2.27 8.00 -12.79
C LEU A 35 3.74 8.36 -12.53
N ILE A 36 4.07 8.81 -11.32
CA ILE A 36 5.46 9.08 -10.92
C ILE A 36 6.29 7.80 -10.89
N PHE A 37 5.79 6.70 -10.33
CA PHE A 37 6.51 5.42 -10.34
C PHE A 37 6.71 4.86 -11.74
N ALA A 38 5.68 4.96 -12.60
CA ALA A 38 5.77 4.56 -14.00
C ALA A 38 6.81 5.41 -14.76
N LEU A 39 6.76 6.73 -14.60
CA LEU A 39 7.72 7.66 -15.21
C LEU A 39 9.15 7.36 -14.74
N GLN A 40 9.35 7.14 -13.45
CA GLN A 40 10.67 6.80 -12.90
C GLN A 40 11.20 5.50 -13.51
N ALA A 41 10.40 4.44 -13.52
CA ALA A 41 10.81 3.14 -14.08
C ALA A 41 11.14 3.22 -15.57
N VAL A 42 10.37 4.00 -16.33
CA VAL A 42 10.62 4.26 -17.75
C VAL A 42 11.93 5.02 -17.94
N ARG A 43 12.20 6.06 -17.13
CA ARG A 43 13.43 6.86 -17.20
C ARG A 43 14.68 6.09 -16.78
N GLU A 44 14.53 5.15 -15.85
CA GLU A 44 15.59 4.22 -15.45
C GLU A 44 15.84 3.10 -16.47
N GLY A 45 15.00 2.99 -17.51
CA GLY A 45 15.10 1.94 -18.51
C GLY A 45 14.77 0.54 -17.96
N ASN A 46 14.02 0.46 -16.85
CA ASN A 46 13.69 -0.81 -16.19
C ASN A 46 12.50 -1.50 -16.88
N ILE A 47 12.71 -1.97 -18.11
CA ILE A 47 11.67 -2.58 -18.95
C ILE A 47 11.03 -3.80 -18.28
N LYS A 48 11.81 -4.58 -17.51
CA LYS A 48 11.28 -5.74 -16.76
C LYS A 48 10.24 -5.31 -15.73
N TYR A 49 10.52 -4.24 -14.98
CA TYR A 49 9.59 -3.70 -14.01
C TYR A 49 8.36 -3.11 -14.70
N CYS A 50 8.53 -2.32 -15.76
CA CYS A 50 7.43 -1.76 -16.55
C CYS A 50 6.48 -2.86 -17.08
N ASN A 51 7.03 -3.97 -17.59
CA ASN A 51 6.22 -5.11 -18.01
C ASN A 51 5.50 -5.79 -16.83
N THR A 52 6.13 -5.85 -15.65
CA THR A 52 5.56 -6.48 -14.45
C THR A 52 4.36 -5.68 -13.91
N ILE A 53 4.39 -4.36 -14.03
CA ILE A 53 3.27 -3.49 -13.66
C ILE A 53 2.20 -3.39 -14.78
N GLY A 54 2.41 -4.05 -15.92
CA GLY A 54 1.44 -4.17 -17.00
C GLY A 54 1.53 -3.08 -18.09
N LEU A 55 2.58 -2.25 -18.10
CA LEU A 55 2.77 -1.25 -19.16
C LEU A 55 3.22 -1.91 -20.46
N THR A 56 2.61 -1.49 -21.56
CA THR A 56 3.04 -1.80 -22.92
C THR A 56 4.20 -0.89 -23.35
N LEU A 57 4.94 -1.31 -24.38
CA LEU A 57 6.05 -0.50 -24.92
C LEU A 57 5.59 0.85 -25.46
N ASP A 58 4.38 0.92 -26.03
CA ASP A 58 3.84 2.18 -26.54
C ASP A 58 3.44 3.12 -25.41
N GLU A 59 2.80 2.61 -24.35
CA GLU A 59 2.51 3.40 -23.15
C GLU A 59 3.79 3.92 -22.49
N MET A 60 4.86 3.11 -22.42
CA MET A 60 6.16 3.57 -21.92
C MET A 60 6.72 4.73 -22.75
N ARG A 61 6.60 4.67 -24.09
CA ARG A 61 7.07 5.75 -24.96
C ARG A 61 6.26 7.03 -24.76
N GLU A 62 4.94 6.92 -24.60
CA GLU A 62 4.07 8.08 -24.36
C GLU A 62 4.32 8.69 -22.99
N ILE A 63 4.47 7.86 -21.95
CA ILE A 63 4.85 8.32 -20.59
C ILE A 63 6.18 9.07 -20.62
N ASN A 64 7.17 8.62 -21.38
CA ASN A 64 8.47 9.27 -21.48
C ASN A 64 8.44 10.64 -22.18
N LYS A 65 7.38 10.93 -22.94
CA LYS A 65 7.19 12.20 -23.68
C LYS A 65 6.29 13.18 -22.95
N LEU A 66 5.64 12.78 -21.86
CA LEU A 66 4.70 13.64 -21.12
C LEU A 66 5.36 14.96 -20.71
N SER A 67 4.69 16.05 -21.06
CA SER A 67 5.00 17.35 -20.48
C SER A 67 4.57 17.43 -19.01
N LEU A 68 5.08 18.44 -18.29
CA LEU A 68 4.65 18.68 -16.91
C LEU A 68 3.15 18.98 -16.83
N ASP A 69 2.60 19.71 -17.80
CA ASP A 69 1.19 20.07 -17.83
C ASP A 69 0.30 18.83 -18.02
N GLU A 70 0.67 17.94 -18.93
CA GLU A 70 -0.04 16.67 -19.13
C GLU A 70 0.07 15.75 -17.91
N LEU A 71 1.23 15.70 -17.26
CA LEU A 71 1.41 14.95 -16.02
C LEU A 71 0.47 15.48 -14.92
N PHE A 72 0.40 16.81 -14.75
CA PHE A 72 -0.52 17.41 -13.78
C PHE A 72 -1.98 17.14 -14.13
N PHE A 73 -2.35 17.20 -15.42
CA PHE A 73 -3.70 16.90 -15.87
C PHE A 73 -4.10 15.45 -15.55
N ILE A 74 -3.28 14.48 -15.94
CA ILE A 74 -3.54 13.05 -15.70
C ILE A 74 -3.63 12.77 -14.19
N SER A 75 -2.71 13.34 -13.40
CA SER A 75 -2.69 13.14 -11.95
C SER A 75 -3.94 13.62 -11.23
N LYS A 76 -4.62 14.65 -11.75
CA LYS A 76 -5.84 15.24 -11.16
C LYS A 76 -7.13 14.63 -11.70
N THR A 77 -7.04 13.68 -12.62
CA THR A 77 -8.20 13.04 -13.24
C THR A 77 -8.96 12.23 -12.19
N SER A 78 -10.30 12.37 -12.16
CA SER A 78 -11.18 11.70 -11.20
C SER A 78 -11.43 10.23 -11.49
N LEU A 79 -10.95 9.73 -12.63
CA LEU A 79 -11.00 8.32 -13.01
C LEU A 79 -9.65 7.67 -12.70
N MET A 80 -9.67 6.56 -11.97
CA MET A 80 -8.47 5.75 -11.77
C MET A 80 -8.17 4.99 -13.07
N PHE A 81 -6.94 5.08 -13.57
CA PHE A 81 -6.50 4.32 -14.73
C PHE A 81 -5.85 2.98 -14.34
N ILE A 82 -5.95 2.59 -13.06
CA ILE A 82 -5.36 1.38 -12.49
C ILE A 82 -6.44 0.62 -11.73
N ASP A 83 -6.44 -0.70 -11.84
CA ASP A 83 -7.22 -1.56 -10.98
C ASP A 83 -6.42 -1.94 -9.73
N VAL A 84 -6.85 -1.44 -8.57
CA VAL A 84 -6.23 -1.80 -7.28
C VAL A 84 -6.89 -3.06 -6.75
N SER A 85 -6.11 -4.14 -6.65
CA SER A 85 -6.54 -5.40 -6.05
C SER A 85 -5.66 -5.76 -4.85
N ILE A 86 -6.27 -6.34 -3.82
CA ILE A 86 -5.55 -6.82 -2.63
C ILE A 86 -5.24 -8.30 -2.81
N ASN A 87 -3.96 -8.66 -2.79
CA ASN A 87 -3.58 -10.07 -2.63
C ASN A 87 -3.75 -10.47 -1.15
N HIS A 88 -4.91 -11.07 -0.84
CA HIS A 88 -5.30 -11.43 0.52
C HIS A 88 -4.36 -12.44 1.18
N GLU A 89 -3.78 -13.36 0.41
CA GLU A 89 -2.84 -14.35 0.94
C GLU A 89 -1.54 -13.69 1.39
N ARG A 90 -0.95 -12.85 0.55
CA ARG A 90 0.26 -12.08 0.89
C ARG A 90 0.02 -11.17 2.07
N LEU A 91 -1.11 -10.45 2.09
CA LEU A 91 -1.47 -9.59 3.21
C LEU A 91 -1.55 -10.39 4.52
N LYS A 92 -2.24 -11.53 4.52
CA LYS A 92 -2.35 -12.42 5.68
C LYS A 92 -0.97 -12.88 6.16
N ASN A 93 -0.10 -13.30 5.24
CA ASN A 93 1.24 -13.77 5.57
C ASN A 93 2.10 -12.65 6.19
N ILE A 94 2.03 -11.43 5.65
CA ILE A 94 2.73 -10.26 6.21
C ILE A 94 2.22 -9.93 7.61
N LEU A 95 0.90 -9.97 7.84
CA LEU A 95 0.32 -9.71 9.15
C LEU A 95 0.77 -10.73 10.20
N ILE A 96 0.85 -12.01 9.84
CA ILE A 96 1.35 -13.06 10.74
C ILE A 96 2.83 -12.81 11.06
N ARG A 97 3.66 -12.57 10.04
CA ARG A 97 5.10 -12.31 10.22
C ARG A 97 5.35 -11.08 11.08
N SER A 98 4.59 -10.00 10.88
CA SER A 98 4.72 -8.78 11.68
C SER A 98 4.46 -9.03 13.17
N ARG A 99 3.47 -9.86 13.51
CA ARG A 99 3.19 -10.24 14.91
C ARG A 99 4.29 -11.12 15.50
N GLN A 100 4.81 -12.07 14.72
CA GLN A 100 5.91 -12.92 15.14
C GLN A 100 7.17 -12.09 15.42
N GLU A 101 7.51 -11.15 14.54
CA GLU A 101 8.64 -10.24 14.72
C GLU A 101 8.46 -9.39 15.98
N LEU A 102 7.27 -8.82 16.20
CA LEU A 102 7.00 -8.04 17.40
C LEU A 102 7.16 -8.88 18.68
N GLN A 103 6.66 -10.12 18.69
CA GLN A 103 6.82 -11.03 19.81
C GLN A 103 8.29 -11.39 20.05
N TYR A 104 9.05 -11.65 18.97
CA TYR A 104 10.48 -11.91 19.04
C TYR A 104 11.24 -10.75 19.69
N GLN A 105 10.96 -9.52 19.24
CA GLN A 105 11.54 -8.30 19.83
C GLN A 105 11.15 -8.12 21.31
N GLN A 106 9.91 -8.46 21.69
CA GLN A 106 9.49 -8.43 23.09
C GLN A 106 10.24 -9.45 23.96
N GLN A 107 10.52 -10.64 23.43
CA GLN A 107 11.30 -11.67 24.12
C GLN A 107 12.75 -11.23 24.34
N ILE A 108 13.39 -10.66 23.31
CA ILE A 108 14.72 -10.05 23.42
C ILE A 108 14.72 -8.98 24.51
N ASN A 109 13.81 -8.01 24.42
CA ASN A 109 13.72 -6.92 25.39
C ASN A 109 13.49 -7.41 26.82
N ARG A 110 12.69 -8.46 26.99
CA ARG A 110 12.47 -9.08 28.30
C ARG A 110 13.73 -9.77 28.81
N ALA A 111 14.46 -10.52 27.96
CA ALA A 111 15.71 -11.17 28.34
C ALA A 111 16.75 -10.14 28.80
N VAL A 112 16.90 -9.04 28.06
CA VAL A 112 17.77 -7.91 28.43
C VAL A 112 17.36 -7.33 29.79
N ARG A 113 16.07 -7.05 30.01
CA ARG A 113 15.57 -6.51 31.30
C ARG A 113 15.80 -7.44 32.49
N LEU A 114 15.80 -8.75 32.25
CA LEU A 114 16.09 -9.75 33.28
C LEU A 114 17.60 -9.96 33.51
N GLY A 115 18.46 -9.21 32.80
CA GLY A 115 19.91 -9.29 32.94
C GLY A 115 20.51 -10.50 32.24
N ALA A 116 19.90 -11.00 31.16
CA ALA A 116 20.47 -12.08 30.36
C ALA A 116 21.92 -11.75 29.95
N SER A 117 22.81 -12.71 30.14
CA SER A 117 24.22 -12.53 29.78
C SER A 117 24.37 -12.36 28.27
N HIS A 118 25.49 -11.76 27.86
CA HIS A 118 25.85 -11.65 26.45
C HIS A 118 25.85 -13.02 25.73
N GLU A 119 26.34 -14.07 26.40
CA GLU A 119 26.34 -15.44 25.86
C GLU A 119 24.93 -15.99 25.64
N MET A 120 23.96 -15.68 26.52
CA MET A 120 22.57 -16.08 26.34
C MET A 120 21.90 -15.32 25.19
N LEU A 121 22.16 -14.02 25.07
CA LEU A 121 21.61 -13.22 23.97
C LEU A 121 22.15 -13.67 22.62
N TYR A 122 23.43 -14.00 22.54
CA TYR A 122 24.04 -14.58 21.34
C TYR A 122 23.46 -15.96 21.02
N THR A 123 23.41 -16.86 22.00
CA THR A 123 23.00 -18.26 21.77
C THR A 123 21.53 -18.39 21.39
N TYR A 124 20.63 -17.64 22.05
CA TYR A 124 19.19 -17.78 21.86
C TYR A 124 18.58 -16.78 20.86
N PHE A 125 19.22 -15.63 20.64
CA PHE A 125 18.69 -14.59 19.76
C PHE A 125 19.65 -14.20 18.61
N GLY A 126 20.83 -14.83 18.53
CA GLY A 126 21.81 -14.56 17.47
C GLY A 126 22.37 -13.13 17.51
N LEU A 127 22.20 -12.42 18.63
CA LEU A 127 22.62 -11.03 18.77
C LEU A 127 24.12 -11.00 19.06
N ASN A 128 24.92 -10.57 18.09
CA ASN A 128 26.25 -10.07 18.34
C ASN A 128 26.15 -8.59 18.73
N THR A 129 26.60 -8.25 19.94
CA THR A 129 26.82 -6.84 20.34
C THR A 129 28.28 -6.48 20.16
#